data_AF-A0AA35YDG0-F1
#
_entry.id   AF-A0AA35YDG0-F1
#
_cell.length_a   1.000
_cell.length_b   1.000
_cell.length_c   1.000
_cell.angle_alpha   90.00
_cell.angle_beta   90.00
_cell.angle_gamma   90.00
#
_symmetry.space_group_name_H-M   'P 1'
#
loop_
_entity.id
_entity.type
_entity.pdbx_description
1 polymer ?
#
loop_
_entity_poly.entity_id
_entity_poly.type
_entity_poly.pdbx_seq_one_letter_code
_entity_poly.pdbx_strand_id
1 'polypeptide(L)'
;MESSDHLNKFKVGSVPTLYYIPDFISDSDQKLLLNQIYTAPVSKWKSLKNRRLQNWGGIVHEKGLLAQNLPPWLTKITEKIKEELCLFPSAINHVLINEYLPNQGIMPHQDGPAYFPVVAILSLGSPVVMDFTLHSTLADTKSNIQETNHGNLQNYPPFSIALMPCSLLVFKDTAYSDYLHGIKDCEIQQYDEVVNGSEVEMHDGDLKVEKG
;
A
#
# COMPACT_ATOMS: atom_id res chain seq x y z
N MET A 1 0.34 -24.84 -6.23
CA MET A 1 0.71 -25.10 -4.82
C MET A 1 2.10 -24.57 -4.48
N GLU A 2 2.95 -24.25 -5.47
CA GLU A 2 4.30 -23.68 -5.24
C GLU A 2 4.34 -22.14 -5.05
N SER A 3 3.26 -21.40 -5.37
CA SER A 3 3.27 -19.93 -5.31
C SER A 3 3.16 -19.35 -3.89
N SER A 4 2.58 -20.07 -2.92
CA SER A 4 2.43 -19.54 -1.55
C SER A 4 3.75 -19.57 -0.76
N ASP A 5 4.64 -20.52 -1.05
CA ASP A 5 5.88 -20.68 -0.28
C ASP A 5 6.90 -19.57 -0.56
N HIS A 6 6.90 -19.02 -1.77
CA HIS A 6 7.77 -17.89 -2.11
C HIS A 6 7.42 -16.62 -1.34
N LEU A 7 6.13 -16.37 -1.11
CA LEU A 7 5.66 -15.12 -0.49
C LEU A 7 5.75 -15.17 1.04
N ASN A 8 5.76 -16.36 1.63
CA ASN A 8 5.86 -16.55 3.08
C ASN A 8 7.10 -15.88 3.69
N LYS A 9 8.22 -15.82 2.95
CA LYS A 9 9.45 -15.15 3.42
C LYS A 9 9.33 -13.63 3.51
N PHE A 10 8.33 -13.05 2.85
CA PHE A 10 8.06 -11.61 2.82
C PHE A 10 6.94 -11.21 3.77
N LYS A 11 6.37 -12.16 4.52
CA LYS A 11 5.33 -11.87 5.49
C LYS A 11 5.90 -11.08 6.66
N VAL A 12 5.24 -9.99 7.03
CA VAL A 12 5.65 -9.10 8.13
C VAL A 12 4.52 -8.91 9.13
N GLY A 13 4.87 -8.71 10.40
CA GLY A 13 3.91 -8.53 11.48
C GLY A 13 3.06 -9.76 11.79
N SER A 14 2.06 -9.57 12.65
CA SER A 14 1.17 -10.65 13.09
C SER A 14 0.04 -10.94 12.11
N VAL A 15 -0.34 -9.97 11.27
CA VAL A 15 -1.48 -10.13 10.34
C VAL A 15 -1.10 -11.12 9.22
N PRO A 16 -1.89 -12.20 8.99
CA PRO A 16 -1.45 -13.32 8.16
C PRO A 16 -1.09 -13.00 6.70
N THR A 17 -1.72 -11.97 6.14
CA THR A 17 -1.72 -11.66 4.70
C THR A 17 -1.20 -10.25 4.41
N LEU A 18 -0.22 -9.83 5.21
CA LEU A 18 0.57 -8.61 5.03
C LEU A 18 1.97 -9.00 4.56
N TYR A 19 2.36 -8.54 3.37
CA TYR A 19 3.63 -8.88 2.75
C TYR A 19 4.41 -7.62 2.39
N TYR A 20 5.70 -7.61 2.70
CA TYR A 20 6.61 -6.53 2.39
C TYR A 20 7.82 -7.08 1.62
N ILE A 21 8.01 -6.58 0.40
CA ILE A 21 9.09 -7.00 -0.49
C ILE A 21 10.02 -5.80 -0.69
N PRO A 22 11.21 -5.78 -0.03
CA PRO A 22 12.22 -4.76 -0.30
C PRO A 22 12.78 -4.92 -1.72
N ASP A 23 13.30 -3.84 -2.29
CA ASP A 23 13.97 -3.82 -3.60
C ASP A 23 13.19 -4.51 -4.74
N PHE A 24 11.85 -4.39 -4.72
CA PHE A 24 10.98 -4.99 -5.72
C PHE A 24 11.27 -4.49 -7.15
N ILE A 25 11.66 -3.22 -7.26
CA ILE A 25 12.20 -2.64 -8.48
C ILE A 25 13.64 -2.13 -8.27
N SER A 26 14.38 -1.96 -9.36
CA SER A 26 15.71 -1.34 -9.30
C SER A 26 15.62 0.19 -9.17
N ASP A 27 16.69 0.82 -8.68
CA ASP A 27 16.82 2.30 -8.71
C ASP A 27 16.70 2.88 -10.11
N SER A 28 17.17 2.16 -11.14
CA SER A 28 17.00 2.56 -12.53
C SER A 28 15.53 2.55 -12.96
N ASP A 29 14.77 1.52 -12.57
CA ASP A 29 13.32 1.46 -12.85
C ASP A 29 12.60 2.58 -12.10
N GLN A 30 12.96 2.86 -10.84
CA GLN A 30 12.43 3.98 -10.07
C GLN A 30 12.66 5.32 -10.79
N LYS A 31 13.88 5.58 -11.27
CA LYS A 31 14.19 6.82 -12.03
C LYS A 31 13.35 6.93 -13.30
N LEU A 32 13.16 5.83 -14.03
CA LEU A 32 12.31 5.81 -15.21
C LEU A 32 10.83 6.06 -14.87
N LEU A 33 10.31 5.43 -13.81
CA LEU A 33 8.94 5.64 -13.35
C LEU A 33 8.71 7.08 -12.91
N LEU A 34 9.59 7.64 -12.09
CA LEU A 34 9.50 9.03 -11.65
C LEU A 34 9.50 9.98 -12.86
N ASN A 35 10.37 9.77 -13.84
CA ASN A 35 10.37 10.58 -15.06
C ASN A 35 9.02 10.50 -15.79
N GLN A 36 8.46 9.31 -16.00
CA GLN A 36 7.13 9.13 -16.62
C GLN A 36 6.01 9.81 -15.83
N ILE A 37 6.04 9.70 -14.49
CA ILE A 37 5.07 10.30 -13.58
C ILE A 37 5.10 11.83 -13.69
N TYR A 38 6.28 12.45 -13.61
CA TYR A 38 6.40 13.91 -13.59
C TYR A 38 6.29 14.55 -14.99
N THR A 39 6.55 13.80 -16.07
CA THR A 39 6.34 14.26 -17.46
C THR A 39 4.90 14.06 -17.94
N ALA A 40 4.06 13.36 -17.17
CA ALA A 40 2.64 13.23 -17.49
C ALA A 40 1.97 14.62 -17.61
N PRO A 41 0.98 14.79 -18.52
CA PRO A 41 0.30 16.07 -18.68
C PRO A 41 -0.29 16.57 -17.36
N VAL A 42 -0.27 17.89 -17.13
CA VAL A 42 -0.80 18.51 -15.91
C VAL A 42 -2.26 18.10 -15.65
N SER A 43 -3.05 17.86 -16.70
CA SER A 43 -4.44 17.40 -16.61
C SER A 43 -4.62 16.00 -15.98
N LYS A 44 -3.55 15.19 -15.89
CA LYS A 44 -3.55 13.92 -15.17
C LYS A 44 -3.46 14.12 -13.66
N TRP A 45 -2.92 15.24 -13.19
CA TRP A 45 -2.82 15.55 -11.78
C TRP A 45 -4.11 16.18 -11.26
N LYS A 46 -4.69 15.56 -10.24
CA LYS A 46 -5.77 16.12 -9.44
C LYS A 46 -5.21 16.55 -8.10
N SER A 47 -5.42 17.82 -7.75
CA SER A 47 -5.13 18.30 -6.40
C SER A 47 -6.26 17.86 -5.47
N LEU A 48 -5.92 17.12 -4.44
CA LEU A 48 -6.79 16.77 -3.33
C LEU A 48 -6.46 17.69 -2.15
N LYS A 49 -7.13 17.52 -1.01
CA LYS A 49 -7.01 18.42 0.15
C LYS A 49 -5.54 18.68 0.54
N ASN A 50 -4.77 17.62 0.77
CA ASN A 50 -3.39 17.69 1.27
C ASN A 50 -2.38 16.93 0.39
N ARG A 51 -2.76 16.46 -0.81
CA ARG A 51 -1.89 15.66 -1.68
C ARG A 51 -2.32 15.81 -3.12
N ARG A 52 -1.55 15.28 -4.07
CA ARG A 52 -2.00 15.15 -5.46
C ARG A 52 -2.06 13.68 -5.91
N LEU A 53 -2.92 13.44 -6.89
CA LEU A 53 -3.27 12.12 -7.39
C LEU A 53 -3.23 12.08 -8.92
N GLN A 54 -2.64 11.05 -9.51
CA GLN A 54 -2.95 10.62 -10.89
C GLN A 54 -3.85 9.39 -10.88
N ASN A 55 -4.67 9.27 -11.93
CA ASN A 55 -5.54 8.13 -12.16
C ASN A 55 -5.31 7.56 -13.57
N TRP A 56 -4.97 6.26 -13.62
CA TRP A 56 -4.67 5.52 -14.83
C TRP A 56 -5.50 4.24 -14.92
N GLY A 57 -5.83 3.83 -16.14
CA GLY A 57 -6.60 2.60 -16.37
C GLY A 57 -8.12 2.78 -16.45
N GLY A 58 -8.60 4.03 -16.29
CA GLY A 58 -10.01 4.36 -16.44
C GLY A 58 -10.55 5.22 -15.31
N ILE A 59 -11.88 5.24 -15.13
CA ILE A 59 -12.53 5.96 -14.02
C ILE A 59 -13.41 4.98 -13.26
N VAL A 60 -13.15 4.84 -11.95
CA VAL A 60 -14.00 4.05 -11.05
C VAL A 60 -15.26 4.85 -10.72
N HIS A 61 -16.41 4.23 -10.94
CA HIS A 61 -17.73 4.75 -10.61
C HIS A 61 -18.54 3.69 -9.83
N GLU A 62 -19.71 4.07 -9.31
CA GLU A 62 -20.61 3.17 -8.57
C GLU A 62 -21.00 1.90 -9.34
N LYS A 63 -21.05 1.98 -10.67
CA LYS A 63 -21.38 0.84 -11.56
C LYS A 63 -20.16 0.02 -12.01
N GLY A 64 -18.97 0.34 -11.50
CA GLY A 64 -17.70 -0.30 -11.87
C GLY A 64 -16.73 0.63 -12.61
N LEU A 65 -15.71 0.04 -13.24
CA LEU A 65 -14.64 0.75 -13.93
C LEU A 65 -15.03 1.06 -15.39
N LEU A 66 -15.01 2.34 -15.76
CA LEU A 66 -14.96 2.77 -17.15
C LEU A 66 -13.52 2.64 -17.64
N ALA A 67 -13.17 1.47 -18.16
CA ALA A 67 -11.79 1.09 -18.43
C ALA A 67 -11.12 1.89 -19.56
N GLN A 68 -9.83 2.13 -19.40
CA GLN A 68 -8.93 2.65 -20.43
C GLN A 68 -7.63 1.85 -20.38
N ASN A 69 -6.89 1.81 -21.48
CA ASN A 69 -5.61 1.13 -21.49
C ASN A 69 -4.62 1.82 -20.55
N LEU A 70 -3.88 1.02 -19.78
CA LEU A 70 -2.71 1.50 -19.06
C LEU A 70 -1.61 1.87 -20.08
N PRO A 71 -0.84 2.93 -19.81
CA PRO A 71 0.34 3.22 -20.62
C PRO A 71 1.39 2.11 -20.44
N PRO A 72 2.24 1.84 -21.45
CA PRO A 72 3.16 0.70 -21.41
C PRO A 72 4.07 0.61 -20.18
N TRP A 73 4.49 1.77 -19.64
CA TRP A 73 5.33 1.83 -18.44
C TRP A 73 4.61 1.36 -17.17
N LEU A 74 3.29 1.55 -17.07
CA LEU A 74 2.48 0.97 -15.99
C LEU A 74 2.17 -0.50 -16.26
N THR A 75 1.86 -0.85 -17.51
CA THR A 75 1.58 -2.25 -17.91
C THR A 75 2.72 -3.18 -17.49
N LYS A 76 3.97 -2.79 -17.77
CA LYS A 76 5.18 -3.55 -17.37
C LYS A 76 5.23 -3.83 -15.85
N ILE A 77 4.90 -2.83 -15.03
CA ILE A 77 4.91 -2.97 -13.56
C ILE A 77 3.77 -3.86 -13.10
N THR A 78 2.56 -3.66 -13.63
CA THR A 78 1.39 -4.46 -13.25
C THR A 78 1.50 -5.92 -13.66
N GLU A 79 2.15 -6.21 -14.80
CA GLU A 79 2.43 -7.58 -15.25
C GLU A 79 3.45 -8.24 -14.33
N LYS A 80 4.56 -7.57 -14.00
CA LYS A 80 5.55 -8.05 -13.03
C LYS A 80 4.91 -8.39 -11.68
N ILE A 81 4.08 -7.50 -11.12
CA ILE A 81 3.36 -7.75 -9.84
C ILE A 81 2.47 -9.00 -9.96
N LYS A 82 1.74 -9.13 -11.07
CA LYS A 82 0.85 -10.28 -11.27
C LYS A 82 1.63 -11.58 -11.38
N GLU A 83 2.71 -11.60 -12.16
CA GLU A 83 3.53 -12.78 -12.41
C GLU A 83 4.27 -13.24 -11.16
N GLU A 84 4.89 -12.32 -10.40
CA GLU A 84 5.68 -12.66 -9.22
C GLU A 84 4.82 -13.05 -8.01
N LEU A 85 3.63 -12.44 -7.85
CA LEU A 85 2.80 -12.70 -6.67
C LEU A 85 1.74 -13.77 -6.90
N CYS A 86 1.18 -13.87 -8.11
CA CYS A 86 0.04 -14.73 -8.42
C CYS A 86 -1.16 -14.56 -7.45
N LEU A 87 -1.33 -13.39 -6.83
CA LEU A 87 -2.39 -13.11 -5.85
C LEU A 87 -3.63 -12.42 -6.45
N PHE A 88 -3.45 -11.71 -7.56
CA PHE A 88 -4.54 -10.95 -8.18
C PHE A 88 -5.45 -11.89 -9.00
N PRO A 89 -6.79 -11.83 -8.83
CA PRO A 89 -7.72 -12.72 -9.53
C PRO A 89 -7.80 -12.42 -11.04
N SER A 90 -7.36 -11.23 -11.46
CA SER A 90 -7.37 -10.76 -12.84
C SER A 90 -6.16 -9.85 -13.09
N ALA A 91 -5.98 -9.40 -14.33
CA ALA A 91 -4.95 -8.41 -14.64
C ALA A 91 -5.25 -7.08 -13.94
N ILE A 92 -4.23 -6.51 -13.28
CA ILE A 92 -4.34 -5.18 -12.69
C ILE A 92 -4.54 -4.18 -13.84
N ASN A 93 -5.66 -3.47 -13.81
CA ASN A 93 -6.12 -2.61 -14.89
C ASN A 93 -6.35 -1.17 -14.46
N HIS A 94 -6.05 -0.83 -13.21
CA HIS A 94 -6.28 0.48 -12.63
C HIS A 94 -5.16 0.82 -11.66
N VAL A 95 -4.61 2.04 -11.76
CA VAL A 95 -3.47 2.49 -10.94
C VAL A 95 -3.72 3.90 -10.46
N LEU A 96 -3.61 4.09 -9.15
CA LEU A 96 -3.59 5.38 -8.49
C LEU A 96 -2.15 5.74 -8.11
N ILE A 97 -1.69 6.93 -8.49
CA ILE A 97 -0.36 7.44 -8.13
C ILE A 97 -0.57 8.61 -7.19
N ASN A 98 -0.22 8.44 -5.92
CA ASN A 98 -0.32 9.48 -4.91
C ASN A 98 1.07 10.10 -4.71
N GLU A 99 1.14 11.43 -4.67
CA GLU A 99 2.34 12.16 -4.26
C GLU A 99 2.07 12.91 -2.96
N TYR A 100 3.03 12.78 -2.05
CA TYR A 100 3.07 13.44 -0.76
C TYR A 100 4.36 14.26 -0.67
N LEU A 101 4.23 15.57 -0.48
CA LEU A 101 5.32 16.47 -0.09
C LEU A 101 5.48 16.47 1.44
N PRO A 102 6.54 17.09 2.00
CA PRO A 102 6.64 17.26 3.44
C PRO A 102 5.36 17.91 4.03
N ASN A 103 4.89 17.41 5.18
CA ASN A 103 3.62 17.78 5.82
C ASN A 103 2.35 17.30 5.10
N GLN A 104 2.47 16.34 4.17
CA GLN A 104 1.34 15.74 3.48
C GLN A 104 1.20 14.26 3.80
N GLY A 105 -0.04 13.83 3.96
CA GLY A 105 -0.41 12.44 4.21
C GLY A 105 -1.84 12.18 3.79
N ILE A 106 -2.40 11.11 4.35
CA ILE A 106 -3.77 10.66 4.08
C ILE A 106 -4.36 10.11 5.38
N MET A 107 -5.51 10.67 5.77
CA MET A 107 -6.22 10.23 6.96
C MET A 107 -6.56 8.72 6.90
N PRO A 108 -6.70 8.05 8.05
CA PRO A 108 -7.12 6.66 8.11
C PRO A 108 -8.37 6.39 7.26
N HIS A 109 -8.27 5.45 6.34
CA HIS A 109 -9.34 5.10 5.40
C HIS A 109 -9.24 3.61 4.98
N GLN A 110 -10.27 3.14 4.29
CA GLN A 110 -10.29 1.85 3.61
C GLN A 110 -10.40 2.07 2.10
N ASP A 111 -9.80 1.15 1.34
CA ASP A 111 -9.97 1.12 -0.10
C ASP A 111 -11.41 0.70 -0.46
N GLY A 112 -11.97 1.41 -1.44
CA GLY A 112 -13.34 1.16 -1.89
C GLY A 112 -13.53 -0.25 -2.47
N PRO A 113 -14.77 -0.77 -2.53
CA PRO A 113 -15.07 -2.15 -2.92
C PRO A 113 -14.60 -2.54 -4.32
N ALA A 114 -14.29 -1.57 -5.19
CA ALA A 114 -13.73 -1.81 -6.52
C ALA A 114 -12.32 -2.43 -6.50
N TYR A 115 -11.59 -2.34 -5.39
CA TYR A 115 -10.21 -2.84 -5.24
C TYR A 115 -10.10 -4.13 -4.43
N PHE A 116 -11.22 -4.65 -3.93
CA PHE A 116 -11.26 -5.93 -3.24
C PHE A 116 -10.89 -7.08 -4.21
N PRO A 117 -10.11 -8.10 -3.80
CA PRO A 117 -9.66 -8.40 -2.43
C PRO A 117 -8.19 -8.06 -2.10
N VAL A 118 -7.41 -7.55 -3.05
CA VAL A 118 -5.95 -7.43 -2.91
C VAL A 118 -5.49 -6.07 -3.38
N VAL A 119 -4.63 -5.43 -2.58
CA VAL A 119 -3.97 -4.18 -2.92
C VAL A 119 -2.47 -4.39 -2.92
N ALA A 120 -1.80 -3.75 -3.89
CA ALA A 120 -0.34 -3.65 -3.93
C ALA A 120 0.07 -2.18 -4.04
N ILE A 121 1.02 -1.77 -3.22
CA ILE A 121 1.55 -0.40 -3.15
C ILE A 121 3.04 -0.46 -3.45
N LEU A 122 3.43 0.08 -4.60
CA LEU A 122 4.81 0.29 -4.97
C LEU A 122 5.25 1.67 -4.49
N SER A 123 6.28 1.71 -3.64
CA SER A 123 6.77 2.94 -3.03
C SER A 123 7.97 3.49 -3.82
N LEU A 124 7.98 4.81 -4.06
CA LEU A 124 9.01 5.51 -4.81
C LEU A 124 9.43 6.78 -4.05
N GLY A 125 10.66 7.24 -4.28
CA GLY A 125 11.13 8.53 -3.77
C GLY A 125 11.64 8.45 -2.34
N SER A 126 10.97 9.12 -1.40
CA SER A 126 11.35 9.12 0.02
C SER A 126 10.57 8.06 0.81
N PRO A 127 11.15 7.50 1.89
CA PRO A 127 10.45 6.59 2.78
C PRO A 127 9.25 7.26 3.48
N VAL A 128 8.26 6.45 3.86
CA VAL A 128 7.09 6.92 4.61
C VAL A 128 6.59 5.85 5.59
N VAL A 129 5.97 6.24 6.71
CA VAL A 129 5.33 5.30 7.63
C VAL A 129 3.83 5.26 7.35
N MET A 130 3.30 4.05 7.16
CA MET A 130 1.87 3.81 7.02
C MET A 130 1.35 3.13 8.28
N ASP A 131 0.33 3.73 8.88
CA ASP A 131 -0.32 3.22 10.09
C ASP A 131 -1.56 2.42 9.71
N PHE A 132 -1.72 1.23 10.29
CA PHE A 132 -2.89 0.37 10.19
C PHE A 132 -3.61 0.34 11.56
N THR A 133 -4.84 0.85 11.59
CA THR A 133 -5.69 0.92 12.80
C THR A 133 -6.99 0.16 12.59
N LEU A 134 -7.51 -0.48 13.63
CA LEU A 134 -8.77 -1.24 13.53
C LEU A 134 -9.96 -0.34 13.17
N HIS A 135 -10.82 -0.81 12.27
CA HIS A 135 -12.06 -0.11 11.90
C HIS A 135 -13.04 -0.06 13.10
N SER A 136 -13.63 1.11 13.37
CA SER A 136 -14.42 1.39 14.58
C SER A 136 -15.69 0.53 14.73
N THR A 137 -16.28 0.06 13.64
CA THR A 137 -17.41 -0.89 13.68
C THR A 137 -17.06 -2.23 14.36
N LEU A 138 -15.77 -2.55 14.50
CA LEU A 138 -15.26 -3.70 15.25
C LEU A 138 -14.73 -3.29 16.64
N ALA A 139 -14.52 -2.00 16.88
CA ALA A 139 -14.14 -1.47 18.19
C ALA A 139 -15.36 -1.30 19.12
N ASP A 140 -16.54 -1.03 18.57
CA ASP A 140 -17.77 -0.81 19.36
C ASP A 140 -18.51 -2.12 19.69
N THR A 141 -18.30 -3.19 18.92
CA THR A 141 -18.79 -4.55 19.23
C THR A 141 -18.05 -5.21 20.41
N LYS A 142 -17.05 -4.54 20.99
CA LYS A 142 -16.38 -4.92 22.25
C LYS A 142 -17.31 -5.08 23.46
N SER A 143 -18.58 -4.65 23.35
CA SER A 143 -19.53 -4.63 24.47
C SER A 143 -20.70 -5.63 24.39
N ASN A 144 -20.91 -6.35 23.28
CA ASN A 144 -21.98 -7.37 23.19
C ASN A 144 -21.55 -8.60 22.36
N ILE A 145 -21.52 -9.74 23.06
CA ILE A 145 -21.08 -11.09 22.65
C ILE A 145 -21.78 -11.58 21.36
N GLN A 146 -21.02 -12.14 20.40
CA GLN A 146 -21.18 -13.51 19.83
C GLN A 146 -20.32 -13.72 18.58
N GLU A 147 -19.73 -14.91 18.52
CA GLU A 147 -18.94 -15.49 17.43
C GLU A 147 -19.60 -15.25 16.08
N THR A 148 -19.11 -14.26 15.35
CA THR A 148 -19.25 -14.19 13.91
C THR A 148 -17.90 -14.60 13.33
N ASN A 149 -17.91 -15.36 12.23
CA ASN A 149 -16.76 -16.01 11.59
C ASN A 149 -15.65 -15.06 11.06
N HIS A 150 -15.57 -13.83 11.57
CA HIS A 150 -14.45 -12.93 11.39
C HIS A 150 -13.33 -13.40 12.31
N GLY A 151 -12.33 -14.07 11.74
CA GLY A 151 -11.20 -14.68 12.47
C GLY A 151 -10.69 -13.77 13.59
N ASN A 152 -10.55 -14.34 14.77
CA ASN A 152 -10.30 -13.71 16.07
C ASN A 152 -9.45 -12.41 16.02
N LEU A 153 -10.09 -11.27 15.74
CA LEU A 153 -9.46 -9.95 15.56
C LEU A 153 -8.70 -9.48 16.80
N GLN A 154 -9.06 -10.07 17.95
CA GLN A 154 -8.40 -9.86 19.25
C GLN A 154 -6.91 -10.22 19.24
N ASN A 155 -6.44 -10.97 18.22
CA ASN A 155 -5.06 -11.41 18.08
C ASN A 155 -4.15 -10.45 17.30
N TYR A 156 -4.67 -9.38 16.69
CA TYR A 156 -3.88 -8.50 15.83
C TYR A 156 -4.07 -7.03 16.26
N PRO A 157 -3.11 -6.43 17.00
CA PRO A 157 -3.18 -5.03 17.40
C PRO A 157 -2.93 -4.09 16.20
N PRO A 158 -3.28 -2.79 16.32
CA PRO A 158 -2.79 -1.76 15.40
C PRO A 158 -1.28 -1.83 15.23
N PHE A 159 -0.82 -1.52 14.02
CA PHE A 159 0.59 -1.63 13.68
C PHE A 159 0.98 -0.59 12.64
N SER A 160 2.28 -0.32 12.54
CA SER A 160 2.85 0.57 11.53
C SER A 160 3.82 -0.20 10.64
N ILE A 161 3.96 0.24 9.40
CA ILE A 161 4.92 -0.31 8.44
C ILE A 161 5.68 0.82 7.76
N ALA A 162 7.00 0.68 7.65
CA ALA A 162 7.83 1.62 6.91
C ALA A 162 7.88 1.22 5.43
N LEU A 163 7.55 2.15 4.55
CA LEU A 163 7.53 1.96 3.11
C LEU A 163 8.78 2.59 2.50
N MET A 164 9.82 1.77 2.35
CA MET A 164 11.08 2.19 1.73
C MET A 164 10.92 2.42 0.22
N PRO A 165 11.73 3.29 -0.39
CA PRO A 165 11.76 3.43 -1.85
C PRO A 165 12.03 2.09 -2.53
N CYS A 166 11.49 1.89 -3.73
CA CYS A 166 11.60 0.65 -4.52
C CYS A 166 10.93 -0.60 -3.91
N SER A 167 10.28 -0.50 -2.76
CA SER A 167 9.62 -1.64 -2.11
C SER A 167 8.15 -1.81 -2.52
N LEU A 168 7.65 -3.04 -2.39
CA LEU A 168 6.26 -3.41 -2.62
C LEU A 168 5.60 -3.87 -1.31
N LEU A 169 4.54 -3.19 -0.90
CA LEU A 169 3.62 -3.65 0.13
C LEU A 169 2.42 -4.32 -0.53
N VAL A 170 2.04 -5.52 -0.08
CA VAL A 170 0.80 -6.19 -0.50
C VAL A 170 0.00 -6.59 0.72
N PHE A 171 -1.30 -6.28 0.70
CA PHE A 171 -2.22 -6.70 1.76
C PHE A 171 -3.56 -7.14 1.20
N LYS A 172 -4.18 -8.12 1.89
CA LYS A 172 -5.49 -8.68 1.56
C LYS A 172 -6.19 -9.22 2.80
N ASP A 173 -7.43 -9.68 2.64
CA ASP A 173 -8.25 -10.31 3.69
C ASP A 173 -8.39 -9.40 4.91
N THR A 174 -8.00 -9.83 6.11
CA THR A 174 -8.14 -9.06 7.36
C THR A 174 -7.52 -7.67 7.27
N ALA A 175 -6.33 -7.53 6.69
CA ALA A 175 -5.69 -6.22 6.53
C ALA A 175 -6.47 -5.27 5.61
N TYR A 176 -7.21 -5.80 4.63
CA TYR A 176 -8.04 -5.01 3.72
C TYR A 176 -9.39 -4.66 4.37
N SER A 177 -10.05 -5.64 4.97
CA SER A 177 -11.45 -5.52 5.40
C SER A 177 -11.61 -4.91 6.80
N ASP A 178 -10.65 -5.13 7.69
CA ASP A 178 -10.83 -4.87 9.12
C ASP A 178 -9.96 -3.73 9.66
N TYR A 179 -9.02 -3.23 8.84
CA TYR A 179 -8.14 -2.11 9.15
C TYR A 179 -8.44 -0.91 8.27
N LEU A 180 -8.39 0.27 8.89
CA LEU A 180 -8.13 1.54 8.24
C LEU A 180 -6.61 1.70 8.10
N HIS A 181 -6.15 2.31 7.01
CA HIS A 181 -4.75 2.67 6.84
C HIS A 181 -4.57 4.15 6.48
N GLY A 182 -3.43 4.73 6.85
CA GLY A 182 -3.14 6.14 6.62
C GLY A 182 -1.67 6.50 6.72
N ILE A 183 -1.33 7.71 6.27
CA ILE A 183 -0.01 8.32 6.40
C ILE A 183 -0.20 9.63 7.16
N LYS A 184 0.61 9.86 8.20
CA LYS A 184 0.52 11.09 8.99
C LYS A 184 0.98 12.31 8.19
N ASP A 185 0.26 13.42 8.35
CA ASP A 185 0.63 14.74 7.84
C ASP A 185 1.76 15.31 8.72
N CYS A 186 3.03 14.97 8.43
CA CYS A 186 4.19 15.49 9.15
C CYS A 186 5.38 15.75 8.23
N GLU A 187 6.30 16.62 8.66
CA GLU A 187 7.52 16.96 7.90
C GLU A 187 8.52 15.81 7.88
N ILE A 188 8.68 15.14 9.02
CA ILE A 188 9.58 14.01 9.23
C ILE A 188 8.74 12.83 9.67
N GLN A 189 8.88 11.71 8.98
CA GLN A 189 8.22 10.46 9.32
C GLN A 189 9.00 9.82 10.48
N GLN A 190 8.30 9.51 11.56
CA GLN A 190 8.87 8.89 12.76
C GLN A 190 8.07 7.65 13.11
N TYR A 191 8.74 6.65 13.66
CA TYR A 191 8.10 5.44 14.19
C TYR A 191 8.80 5.00 15.47
N ASP A 192 8.03 4.44 16.41
CA ASP A 192 8.57 3.76 17.58
C ASP A 192 8.93 2.32 17.20
N GLU A 193 7.97 1.62 16.60
CA GLU A 193 8.10 0.27 16.07
C GLU A 193 7.38 0.16 14.72
N VAL A 194 7.98 -0.58 13.78
CA VAL A 194 7.36 -0.99 12.53
C VAL A 194 7.49 -2.50 12.36
N VAL A 195 6.49 -3.12 11.77
CA VAL A 195 6.43 -4.59 11.61
C VAL A 195 7.49 -5.16 10.67
N ASN A 196 8.12 -4.30 9.87
CA ASN A 196 9.22 -4.63 8.95
C ASN A 196 10.56 -4.01 9.39
N GLY A 197 10.77 -3.86 10.71
CA GLY A 197 11.98 -3.23 11.25
C GLY A 197 13.28 -3.87 10.79
N SER A 198 13.31 -5.21 10.68
CA SER A 198 14.48 -5.95 10.18
C SER A 198 14.84 -5.57 8.75
N GLU A 199 13.85 -5.31 7.91
CA GLU A 199 14.07 -4.91 6.52
C GLU A 199 14.55 -3.46 6.44
N VAL A 200 14.03 -2.57 7.29
CA VAL A 200 14.43 -1.15 7.32
C VAL A 200 15.88 -0.97 7.78
N GLU A 201 16.31 -1.68 8.82
CA GLU A 201 17.66 -1.58 9.37
C GLU A 201 18.75 -1.98 8.36
N MET A 202 18.44 -2.80 7.36
CA MET A 202 19.36 -3.13 6.28
C MET A 202 19.62 -1.97 5.29
N HIS A 203 18.80 -0.91 5.33
CA HIS A 203 18.85 0.25 4.43
C HIS A 203 19.18 1.58 5.15
N ASP A 204 19.68 1.53 6.38
CA ASP A 204 19.84 2.68 7.31
C ASP A 204 20.88 3.76 6.88
N GLY A 205 21.54 3.59 5.73
CA GLY A 205 22.54 4.54 5.22
C GLY A 205 22.00 5.90 4.77
N ASP A 206 20.69 6.03 4.52
CA ASP A 206 20.09 7.20 3.85
C ASP A 206 18.78 7.73 4.49
N LEU A 207 18.42 7.30 5.71
CA LEU A 207 17.08 7.53 6.26
C LEU A 207 16.95 8.82 7.08
N LYS A 208 16.04 9.71 6.65
CA LYS A 208 15.35 10.69 7.52
C LYS A 208 14.11 10.06 8.17
N VAL A 209 14.28 8.85 8.71
CA VAL A 209 13.26 8.21 9.53
C VAL A 209 13.95 7.92 10.85
N GLU A 210 13.61 8.68 11.86
CA GLU A 210 14.24 8.56 13.17
C GLU A 210 13.39 7.63 14.02
N LYS A 211 14.05 6.63 14.63
CA LYS A 211 13.48 5.85 15.71
C LYS A 211 13.25 6.79 16.91
N GLY A 212 11.99 6.90 17.33
CA GLY A 212 11.57 7.67 18.50
C GLY A 212 12.08 7.11 19.82
#